data_AF-H6PVG5-F1
#
_entry.id   AF-H6PVG5-F1
#
_cell.length_a   1.000
_cell.length_b   1.000
_cell.length_c   1.000
_cell.angle_alpha   90.00
_cell.angle_beta   90.00
_cell.angle_gamma   90.00
#
_symmetry.space_group_name_H-M   'P 1'
#
loop_
_entity.id
_entity.type
_entity.pdbx_description
1 polymer ?
#
loop_
_entity_poly.entity_id
_entity_poly.type
_entity_poly.pdbx_seq_one_letter_code
_entity_poly.pdbx_strand_id
1 'polypeptide(L)'
;MCTNLSTQFPEILSYENAPDEKVVKFVYASGAFPIYFQSVQKTVQGVVSTYVDGGVTNNYLVEMFDDKIAARSLPQTDNKNYKTLGFKPINKEILEAYQNGTEPKPFVDTTTVVDQLYALAEVLTSFDLISCFQNHDRTVFIDDHNISALSFDITAEQKEALINSGYSATYDYVMRIENIMLAGLGVND
;
A
#
# COMPACT_ATOMS: atom_id res chain seq x y z
N MET A 1 -8.78 2.35 4.50
CA MET A 1 -8.33 2.82 5.84
C MET A 1 -8.18 4.32 5.78
N CYS A 2 -8.31 5.05 6.89
CA CYS A 2 -7.96 6.46 6.97
C CYS A 2 -6.94 6.70 8.08
N THR A 3 -6.20 7.81 8.01
CA THR A 3 -5.44 8.32 9.14
C THR A 3 -6.33 9.24 9.96
N ASN A 4 -6.57 8.93 11.24
CA ASN A 4 -7.27 9.83 12.14
C ASN A 4 -6.26 10.86 12.68
N LEU A 5 -6.27 12.07 12.13
CA LEU A 5 -5.37 13.16 12.55
C LEU A 5 -5.62 13.62 13.99
N SER A 6 -6.85 13.48 14.49
CA SER A 6 -7.19 13.88 15.85
C SER A 6 -6.56 12.97 16.90
N THR A 7 -6.33 11.69 16.58
CA THR A 7 -5.72 10.70 17.47
C THR A 7 -4.31 10.27 17.05
N GLN A 8 -3.87 10.68 15.86
CA GLN A 8 -2.63 10.25 15.21
C GLN A 8 -2.55 8.71 15.01
N PHE A 9 -3.69 8.06 14.82
CA PHE A 9 -3.79 6.60 14.72
C PHE A 9 -4.48 6.16 13.41
N PRO A 10 -4.08 5.04 12.79
CA PRO A 10 -4.81 4.46 11.66
C PRO A 10 -6.19 3.95 12.09
N GLU A 11 -7.21 4.19 11.27
CA GLU A 11 -8.58 3.77 11.55
C GLU A 11 -9.23 3.09 10.33
N ILE A 12 -9.80 1.91 10.55
CA ILE A 12 -10.58 1.20 9.52
C ILE A 12 -12.01 1.71 9.59
N LEU A 13 -12.41 2.51 8.62
CA LEU A 13 -13.82 2.86 8.44
C LEU A 13 -14.51 1.74 7.64
N SER A 14 -15.56 1.17 8.21
CA SER A 14 -16.31 0.07 7.62
C SER A 14 -17.81 0.22 7.92
N TYR A 15 -18.60 -0.69 7.35
CA TYR A 15 -20.03 -0.76 7.68
C TYR A 15 -20.26 -1.03 9.18
N GLU A 16 -19.32 -1.69 9.88
CA GLU A 16 -19.50 -2.10 11.28
C GLU A 16 -19.45 -0.90 12.24
N ASN A 17 -18.62 0.10 11.96
CA ASN A 17 -18.44 1.26 12.84
C ASN A 17 -19.07 2.56 12.32
N ALA A 18 -19.47 2.60 11.05
CA ALA A 18 -20.17 3.72 10.45
C ALA A 18 -21.17 3.24 9.36
N PRO A 19 -22.23 2.48 9.76
CA PRO A 19 -23.15 1.82 8.83
C PRO A 19 -23.95 2.77 7.94
N ASP A 20 -24.27 3.97 8.44
CA ASP A 20 -25.13 4.95 7.74
C ASP A 20 -24.34 5.88 6.80
N GLU A 21 -23.03 5.72 6.73
CA GLU A 21 -22.16 6.61 5.99
C GLU A 21 -21.97 6.14 4.54
N LYS A 22 -21.92 7.11 3.62
CA LYS A 22 -21.78 6.80 2.20
C LYS A 22 -20.35 6.33 1.90
N VAL A 23 -20.23 5.21 1.17
CA VAL A 23 -18.94 4.65 0.71
C VAL A 23 -18.06 5.71 0.06
N VAL A 24 -18.63 6.60 -0.77
CA VAL A 24 -17.89 7.69 -1.42
C VAL A 24 -17.15 8.61 -0.43
N LYS A 25 -17.71 8.83 0.77
CA LYS A 25 -17.01 9.64 1.78
C LYS A 25 -15.86 8.88 2.42
N PHE A 26 -15.94 7.56 2.54
CA PHE A 26 -14.80 6.75 3.02
C PHE A 26 -13.69 6.70 1.99
N VAL A 27 -14.05 6.52 0.71
CA VAL A 27 -13.09 6.55 -0.39
C VAL A 27 -12.39 7.91 -0.45
N TYR A 28 -13.15 9.02 -0.39
CA TYR A 28 -12.57 10.36 -0.36
C TYR A 28 -11.65 10.56 0.86
N ALA A 29 -12.10 10.19 2.08
CA ALA A 29 -11.27 10.32 3.27
C ALA A 29 -9.96 9.50 3.16
N SER A 30 -10.04 8.29 2.61
CA SER A 30 -8.91 7.37 2.45
C SER A 30 -7.85 7.87 1.46
N GLY A 31 -8.20 8.77 0.54
CA GLY A 31 -7.29 9.35 -0.46
C GLY A 31 -7.06 10.86 -0.29
N ALA A 32 -7.51 11.45 0.82
CA ALA A 32 -7.42 12.88 1.07
C ALA A 32 -6.02 13.26 1.59
N PHE A 33 -5.00 13.11 0.73
CA PHE A 33 -3.60 13.34 1.14
C PHE A 33 -3.43 14.78 1.62
N PRO A 34 -2.91 14.99 2.86
CA PRO A 34 -2.66 16.33 3.37
C PRO A 34 -1.79 17.10 2.36
N ILE A 35 -2.07 18.40 2.16
CA ILE A 35 -1.48 19.31 1.15
C ILE A 35 -2.33 19.43 -0.13
N TYR A 36 -2.91 18.34 -0.65
CA TYR A 36 -3.71 18.39 -1.88
C TYR A 36 -5.21 18.46 -1.65
N PHE A 37 -5.71 17.76 -0.63
CA PHE A 37 -7.14 17.58 -0.42
C PHE A 37 -7.58 18.03 0.96
N GLN A 38 -8.82 18.52 1.04
CA GLN A 38 -9.44 18.89 2.31
C GLN A 38 -9.71 17.65 3.15
N SER A 39 -9.37 17.70 4.43
CA SER A 39 -9.66 16.65 5.39
C SER A 39 -11.16 16.45 5.61
N VAL A 40 -11.54 15.27 6.10
CA VAL A 40 -12.94 14.92 6.39
C VAL A 40 -13.16 14.90 7.89
N GLN A 41 -14.12 15.68 8.39
CA GLN A 41 -14.59 15.51 9.77
C GLN A 41 -15.72 14.49 9.83
N LYS A 42 -15.63 13.54 10.76
CA LYS A 42 -16.69 12.56 11.02
C LYS A 42 -16.88 12.30 12.50
N THR A 43 -18.09 11.91 12.86
CA THR A 43 -18.40 11.37 14.17
C THR A 43 -18.34 9.85 14.11
N VAL A 44 -17.37 9.25 14.79
CA VAL A 44 -17.29 7.79 14.97
C VAL A 44 -17.48 7.52 16.45
N GLN A 45 -18.42 6.64 16.80
CA GLN A 45 -18.73 6.28 18.18
C GLN A 45 -18.99 7.49 19.11
N GLY A 46 -19.62 8.55 18.58
CA GLY A 46 -19.94 9.77 19.33
C GLY A 46 -18.79 10.78 19.45
N VAL A 47 -17.60 10.50 18.91
CA VAL A 47 -16.45 11.40 18.91
C VAL A 47 -16.25 12.02 17.54
N VAL A 48 -16.17 13.35 17.47
CA VAL A 48 -15.81 14.06 16.23
C VAL A 48 -14.31 13.99 16.04
N SER A 49 -13.86 13.45 14.90
CA SER A 49 -12.44 13.33 14.51
C SER A 49 -12.21 13.82 13.10
N THR A 50 -10.98 14.23 12.81
CA THR A 50 -10.51 14.65 11.49
C THR A 50 -9.75 13.50 10.83
N TYR A 51 -10.14 13.15 9.61
CA TYR A 51 -9.59 12.06 8.83
C TYR A 51 -8.91 12.57 7.55
N VAL A 52 -7.80 11.95 7.20
CA VAL A 52 -7.05 12.14 5.96
C VAL A 52 -6.63 10.80 5.38
N ASP A 53 -5.89 10.86 4.27
CA ASP A 53 -5.37 9.70 3.57
C ASP A 53 -4.78 8.63 4.48
N GLY A 54 -5.15 7.37 4.22
CA GLY A 54 -4.67 6.22 5.00
C GLY A 54 -3.17 5.99 4.83
N GLY A 55 -2.63 6.26 3.65
CA GLY A 55 -1.23 6.07 3.28
C GLY A 55 -0.26 6.89 4.13
N VAL A 56 -0.72 7.95 4.81
CA VAL A 56 0.10 8.73 5.76
C VAL A 56 0.54 7.89 6.97
N THR A 57 -0.28 6.93 7.42
CA THR A 57 0.06 6.08 8.57
C THR A 57 0.39 4.66 8.17
N ASN A 58 -0.32 4.10 7.19
CA ASN A 58 -0.04 2.78 6.67
C ASN A 58 -0.58 2.66 5.23
N ASN A 59 0.28 2.31 4.28
CA ASN A 59 -0.10 2.22 2.87
C ASN A 59 -0.16 0.75 2.38
N TYR A 60 0.04 -0.22 3.29
CA TYR A 60 -0.01 -1.65 2.98
C TYR A 60 -0.53 -2.50 4.16
N LEU A 61 -1.84 -2.67 4.23
CA LEU A 61 -2.52 -3.32 5.37
C LEU A 61 -2.85 -4.80 5.13
N VAL A 62 -2.03 -5.57 4.43
CA VAL A 62 -2.39 -6.97 4.08
C VAL A 62 -2.65 -7.82 5.34
N GLU A 63 -1.95 -7.52 6.42
CA GLU A 63 -2.02 -8.22 7.72
C GLU A 63 -3.36 -7.98 8.44
N MET A 64 -4.14 -6.95 8.08
CA MET A 64 -5.46 -6.73 8.69
C MET A 64 -6.46 -7.86 8.37
N PHE A 65 -6.16 -8.65 7.34
CA PHE A 65 -6.97 -9.77 6.88
C PHE A 65 -6.45 -11.12 7.40
N ASP A 66 -5.43 -11.11 8.27
CA ASP A 66 -4.99 -12.29 9.02
C ASP A 66 -5.92 -12.54 10.21
N ASP A 67 -5.82 -13.73 10.81
CA ASP A 67 -6.72 -14.12 11.89
C ASP A 67 -6.72 -13.10 13.05
N LYS A 68 -7.88 -12.90 13.68
CA LYS A 68 -8.17 -11.79 14.62
C LYS A 68 -7.23 -11.71 15.83
N ILE A 69 -6.54 -12.81 16.16
CA ILE A 69 -5.55 -12.87 17.24
C ILE A 69 -4.18 -12.32 16.77
N ALA A 70 -3.84 -12.51 15.50
CA ALA A 70 -2.61 -12.01 14.89
C ALA A 70 -2.66 -10.48 14.69
N ALA A 71 -3.81 -9.92 14.30
CA ALA A 71 -3.98 -8.48 14.10
C ALA A 71 -3.78 -7.61 15.37
N ARG A 72 -3.72 -8.21 16.57
CA ARG A 72 -3.46 -7.53 17.86
C ARG A 72 -2.05 -7.74 18.42
N SER A 73 -1.24 -8.57 17.76
CA SER A 73 0.06 -9.02 18.28
C SER A 73 1.14 -8.78 17.21
N LEU A 74 2.33 -8.35 17.62
CA LEU A 74 3.52 -8.21 16.74
C LEU A 74 3.69 -9.43 15.80
N PRO A 75 4.33 -9.27 14.63
CA PRO A 75 4.22 -10.21 13.52
C PRO A 75 4.69 -11.61 13.93
N GLN A 76 3.74 -12.53 14.06
CA GLN A 76 4.03 -13.96 14.08
C GLN A 76 4.02 -14.45 12.63
N THR A 77 5.13 -15.02 12.20
CA THR A 77 5.46 -15.29 10.80
C THR A 77 4.64 -16.41 10.15
N ASP A 78 3.77 -17.10 10.89
CA ASP A 78 3.14 -18.35 10.40
C ASP A 78 1.61 -18.32 10.34
N ASN A 79 0.96 -17.21 10.71
CA ASN A 79 -0.51 -17.11 10.66
C ASN A 79 -1.03 -16.21 9.53
N LYS A 80 -0.29 -16.17 8.42
CA LYS A 80 -0.68 -15.43 7.21
C LYS A 80 -1.93 -16.06 6.60
N ASN A 81 -2.93 -15.24 6.32
CA ASN A 81 -4.03 -15.63 5.46
C ASN A 81 -3.58 -15.57 3.99
N TYR A 82 -3.20 -16.73 3.43
CA TYR A 82 -2.80 -16.87 2.03
C TYR A 82 -3.95 -16.72 1.03
N LYS A 83 -5.20 -16.54 1.50
CA LYS A 83 -6.32 -16.13 0.64
C LYS A 83 -6.37 -14.62 0.43
N THR A 84 -5.54 -13.86 1.15
CA THR A 84 -5.36 -12.42 0.96
C THR A 84 -4.21 -12.20 -0.01
N LEU A 85 -4.49 -11.49 -1.11
CA LEU A 85 -3.49 -11.05 -2.06
C LEU A 85 -3.33 -9.53 -1.94
N GLY A 86 -2.10 -9.06 -1.72
CA GLY A 86 -1.79 -7.65 -1.70
C GLY A 86 -1.15 -7.19 -3.01
N PHE A 87 -1.33 -5.91 -3.32
CA PHE A 87 -0.78 -5.24 -4.49
C PHE A 87 0.00 -4.02 -4.02
N LYS A 88 1.27 -3.92 -4.42
CA LYS A 88 2.14 -2.83 -4.02
C LYS A 88 2.81 -2.21 -5.25
N PRO A 89 2.30 -1.06 -5.74
CA PRO A 89 3.08 -0.18 -6.57
C PRO A 89 4.37 0.20 -5.83
N ILE A 90 5.50 0.04 -6.50
CA ILE A 90 6.82 0.26 -5.90
C ILE A 90 7.82 0.70 -6.98
N ASN A 91 8.70 1.61 -6.58
CA ASN A 91 9.82 2.01 -7.40
C ASN A 91 10.75 0.82 -7.65
N LYS A 92 11.13 0.65 -8.91
CA LYS A 92 11.99 -0.44 -9.37
C LYS A 92 13.34 -0.51 -8.64
N GLU A 93 14.00 0.62 -8.35
CA GLU A 93 15.28 0.63 -7.63
C GLU A 93 15.12 0.10 -6.20
N ILE A 94 14.00 0.40 -5.54
CA ILE A 94 13.69 -0.15 -4.20
C ILE A 94 13.47 -1.66 -4.29
N LEU A 95 12.69 -2.12 -5.28
CA LEU A 95 12.40 -3.54 -5.46
C LEU A 95 13.65 -4.35 -5.80
N GLU A 96 14.49 -3.85 -6.70
CA GLU A 96 15.77 -4.47 -7.05
C GLU A 96 16.72 -4.53 -5.85
N ALA A 97 16.80 -3.45 -5.06
CA ALA A 97 17.61 -3.42 -3.85
C ALA A 97 17.16 -4.47 -2.83
N TYR A 98 15.85 -4.58 -2.60
CA TYR A 98 15.27 -5.64 -1.75
C TYR A 98 15.63 -7.04 -2.25
N GLN A 99 15.46 -7.31 -3.56
CA GLN A 99 15.74 -8.62 -4.15
C GLN A 99 17.23 -9.01 -4.06
N ASN A 100 18.11 -8.02 -4.17
CA ASN A 100 19.56 -8.23 -4.14
C ASN A 100 20.18 -8.13 -2.73
N GLY A 101 19.38 -7.76 -1.71
CA GLY A 101 19.89 -7.51 -0.36
C GLY A 101 20.84 -6.32 -0.29
N THR A 102 20.62 -5.29 -1.10
CA THR A 102 21.44 -4.08 -1.19
C THR A 102 20.64 -2.83 -0.78
N GLU A 103 21.31 -1.68 -0.73
CA GLU A 103 20.64 -0.38 -0.62
C GLU A 103 20.16 0.11 -2.00
N PRO A 104 19.01 0.81 -2.07
CA PRO A 104 18.57 1.44 -3.31
C PRO A 104 19.49 2.59 -3.71
N LYS A 105 19.73 2.74 -5.00
CA LYS A 105 20.45 3.90 -5.54
C LYS A 105 19.58 5.16 -5.37
N PRO A 106 20.16 6.36 -5.24
CA PRO A 106 19.37 7.58 -5.25
C PRO A 106 18.56 7.72 -6.55
N PHE A 107 17.24 7.84 -6.43
CA PHE A 107 16.30 7.97 -7.57
C PHE A 107 15.39 9.20 -7.47
N VAL A 108 15.49 9.98 -6.39
CA VAL A 108 14.70 11.20 -6.14
C VAL A 108 15.60 12.44 -6.22
N ASP A 109 15.15 13.48 -6.92
CA ASP A 109 15.79 14.79 -6.89
C ASP A 109 15.53 15.46 -5.53
N THR A 110 16.56 16.06 -4.94
CA THR A 110 16.48 16.74 -3.63
C THR A 110 17.17 18.10 -3.66
N THR A 111 17.37 18.66 -4.85
CA THR A 111 18.14 19.90 -5.07
C THR A 111 17.43 21.15 -4.58
N THR A 112 16.10 21.21 -4.67
CA THR A 112 15.31 22.34 -4.17
C THR A 112 14.52 21.99 -2.91
N VAL A 113 14.10 23.02 -2.16
CA VAL A 113 13.22 22.85 -0.99
C VAL A 113 11.90 22.19 -1.39
N VAL A 114 11.40 22.49 -2.59
CA VAL A 114 10.17 21.87 -3.10
C VAL A 114 10.39 20.38 -3.33
N ASP A 115 11.49 19.99 -3.96
CA ASP A 115 11.82 18.57 -4.20
C ASP A 115 12.02 17.82 -2.87
N GLN A 116 12.63 18.46 -1.88
CA GLN A 116 12.78 17.89 -0.53
C GLN A 116 11.43 17.69 0.17
N LEU A 117 10.46 18.59 -0.01
CA LEU A 117 9.11 18.42 0.54
C LEU A 117 8.36 17.28 -0.15
N TYR A 118 8.52 17.11 -1.46
CA TYR A 118 7.99 15.96 -2.19
C TYR A 118 8.62 14.65 -1.72
N ALA A 119 9.95 14.59 -1.62
CA ALA A 119 10.66 13.43 -1.11
C ALA A 119 10.21 13.07 0.31
N LEU A 120 10.01 14.07 1.17
CA LEU A 120 9.50 13.86 2.53
C LEU A 120 8.07 13.29 2.53
N ALA A 121 7.19 13.78 1.65
CA ALA A 121 5.84 13.26 1.50
C ALA A 121 5.85 11.78 1.08
N GLU A 122 6.72 11.41 0.14
CA GLU A 122 6.88 10.01 -0.29
C GLU A 122 7.40 9.12 0.84
N VAL A 123 8.39 9.59 1.62
CA VAL A 123 8.91 8.87 2.80
C VAL A 123 7.80 8.59 3.82
N LEU A 124 6.92 9.56 4.09
CA LEU A 124 5.80 9.36 5.02
C LEU A 124 4.85 8.24 4.56
N THR A 125 4.71 8.05 3.25
CA THR A 125 3.87 6.98 2.69
C THR A 125 4.59 5.64 2.49
N SER A 126 5.90 5.59 2.77
CA SER A 126 6.76 4.43 2.52
C SER A 126 7.08 3.61 3.77
N PHE A 127 6.52 3.95 4.94
CA PHE A 127 6.66 3.15 6.17
C PHE A 127 6.14 1.71 6.03
N ASP A 128 5.31 1.48 5.03
CA ASP A 128 4.69 0.20 4.72
C ASP A 128 5.63 -0.80 4.00
N LEU A 129 6.81 -0.35 3.55
CA LEU A 129 7.78 -1.17 2.84
C LEU A 129 8.23 -2.41 3.63
N ILE A 130 8.39 -2.26 4.95
CA ILE A 130 8.78 -3.39 5.81
C ILE A 130 7.69 -4.48 5.77
N SER A 131 6.42 -4.10 5.94
CA SER A 131 5.31 -5.05 5.91
C SER A 131 5.15 -5.66 4.52
N CYS A 132 5.28 -4.89 3.43
CA CYS A 132 5.17 -5.47 2.09
C CYS A 132 6.26 -6.51 1.81
N PHE A 133 7.50 -6.26 2.26
CA PHE A 133 8.60 -7.21 2.10
C PHE A 133 8.47 -8.45 2.98
N GLN A 134 7.94 -8.33 4.20
CA GLN A 134 7.62 -9.48 5.06
C GLN A 134 6.50 -10.36 4.47
N ASN A 135 5.66 -9.77 3.62
CA ASN A 135 4.52 -10.43 2.96
C ASN A 135 4.76 -10.70 1.46
N HIS A 136 6.01 -10.73 1.01
CA HIS A 136 6.38 -10.88 -0.41
C HIS A 136 5.78 -12.11 -1.13
N ASP A 137 5.45 -13.15 -0.38
CA ASP A 137 4.85 -14.42 -0.81
C ASP A 137 3.40 -14.25 -1.29
N ARG A 138 2.70 -13.26 -0.73
CA ARG A 138 1.32 -12.89 -1.06
C ARG A 138 1.19 -11.46 -1.58
N THR A 139 2.27 -10.92 -2.13
CA THR A 139 2.33 -9.57 -2.67
C THR A 139 2.67 -9.61 -4.16
N VAL A 140 1.86 -8.93 -4.97
CA VAL A 140 2.20 -8.56 -6.34
C VAL A 140 2.90 -7.20 -6.29
N PHE A 141 4.21 -7.19 -6.55
CA PHE A 141 4.98 -5.95 -6.70
C PHE A 141 4.82 -5.43 -8.12
N ILE A 142 4.39 -4.18 -8.26
CA ILE A 142 4.10 -3.52 -9.54
C ILE A 142 5.09 -2.38 -9.70
N ASP A 143 5.85 -2.36 -10.79
CA ASP A 143 6.74 -1.23 -11.10
C ASP A 143 5.88 0.02 -11.35
N ASP A 144 6.06 1.04 -10.52
CA ASP A 144 5.37 2.34 -10.66
C ASP A 144 6.02 3.25 -11.71
N HIS A 145 7.10 2.79 -12.37
CA HIS A 145 7.87 3.53 -13.35
C HIS A 145 8.42 4.87 -12.83
N ASN A 146 8.65 4.96 -11.51
CA ASN A 146 9.05 6.17 -10.81
C ASN A 146 8.05 7.32 -11.02
N ILE A 147 6.77 7.00 -11.23
CA ILE A 147 5.70 7.98 -11.32
C ILE A 147 5.15 8.19 -9.90
N SER A 148 5.36 9.38 -9.37
CA SER A 148 4.88 9.73 -8.04
C SER A 148 3.36 9.62 -7.95
N ALA A 149 2.85 9.10 -6.83
CA ALA A 149 1.42 9.05 -6.52
C ALA A 149 0.77 10.45 -6.44
N LEU A 150 1.60 11.50 -6.35
CA LEU A 150 1.19 12.90 -6.28
C LEU A 150 1.23 13.61 -7.64
N SER A 151 1.57 12.91 -8.73
CA SER A 151 1.50 13.47 -10.09
C SER A 151 0.09 13.33 -10.65
N PHE A 152 -0.59 14.46 -10.82
CA PHE A 152 -1.94 14.55 -11.36
C PHE A 152 -1.98 14.82 -12.87
N ASP A 153 -0.81 15.02 -13.49
CA ASP A 153 -0.61 15.45 -14.87
C ASP A 153 0.05 14.37 -15.74
N ILE A 154 -0.13 13.08 -15.38
CA ILE A 154 0.43 11.95 -16.13
C ILE A 154 -0.08 11.88 -17.57
N THR A 155 0.80 11.50 -18.51
CA THR A 155 0.45 11.34 -19.92
C THR A 155 -0.36 10.06 -20.17
N ALA A 156 -0.97 9.96 -21.36
CA ALA A 156 -1.67 8.75 -21.78
C ALA A 156 -0.73 7.55 -21.83
N GLU A 157 0.51 7.75 -22.28
CA GLU A 157 1.56 6.73 -22.35
C GLU A 157 1.98 6.27 -20.96
N GLN A 158 2.17 7.21 -20.02
CA GLN A 158 2.48 6.88 -18.62
C GLN A 158 1.34 6.08 -17.96
N LYS A 159 0.09 6.49 -18.21
CA LYS A 159 -1.09 5.76 -17.73
C LYS A 159 -1.15 4.35 -18.30
N GLU A 160 -0.91 4.19 -19.60
CA GLU A 160 -0.87 2.87 -20.24
C GLU A 160 0.27 2.01 -19.69
N ALA A 161 1.44 2.59 -19.46
CA ALA A 161 2.57 1.90 -18.84
C ALA A 161 2.21 1.37 -17.44
N LEU A 162 1.58 2.17 -16.59
CA LEU A 162 1.11 1.74 -15.26
C LEU A 162 0.09 0.60 -15.34
N ILE A 163 -0.86 0.66 -16.27
CA ILE A 163 -1.86 -0.39 -16.48
C ILE A 163 -1.17 -1.69 -16.93
N ASN A 164 -0.25 -1.60 -17.89
CA ASN A 164 0.48 -2.74 -18.42
C ASN A 164 1.43 -3.35 -17.37
N SER A 165 2.04 -2.52 -16.52
CA SER A 165 2.85 -2.95 -15.38
C SER A 165 2.01 -3.76 -14.40
N GLY A 166 0.83 -3.26 -14.02
CA GLY A 166 -0.10 -3.99 -13.15
C GLY A 166 -0.55 -5.33 -13.74
N TYR A 167 -0.89 -5.34 -15.04
CA TYR A 167 -1.25 -6.56 -15.75
C TYR A 167 -0.11 -7.58 -15.76
N SER A 168 1.09 -7.17 -16.20
CA SER A 168 2.25 -8.06 -16.36
C SER A 168 2.71 -8.62 -15.03
N ALA A 169 2.84 -7.77 -14.00
CA ALA A 169 3.23 -8.20 -12.66
C ALA A 169 2.25 -9.23 -12.06
N THR A 170 0.94 -9.03 -12.28
CA THR A 170 -0.08 -9.96 -11.79
C THR A 170 -0.03 -11.28 -12.56
N TYR A 171 0.13 -11.22 -13.89
CA TYR A 171 0.30 -12.41 -14.72
C TYR A 171 1.51 -13.24 -14.28
N ASP A 172 2.66 -12.60 -14.11
CA ASP A 172 3.89 -13.25 -13.67
C ASP A 172 3.75 -13.87 -12.28
N TYR A 173 3.07 -13.17 -11.36
CA TYR A 173 2.76 -13.71 -10.03
C TYR A 173 1.92 -14.99 -10.12
N VAL A 174 0.83 -14.98 -10.90
CA VAL A 174 -0.05 -16.15 -11.06
C VAL A 174 0.70 -17.32 -11.69
N MET A 175 1.45 -17.08 -12.77
CA MET A 175 2.27 -18.11 -13.42
C MET A 175 3.31 -18.72 -12.48
N ARG A 176 3.95 -17.90 -11.65
CA ARG A 176 4.89 -18.38 -10.62
C ARG A 176 4.21 -19.30 -9.62
N ILE A 177 3.03 -18.94 -9.12
CA ILE A 177 2.27 -19.76 -8.17
C ILE A 177 1.84 -21.08 -8.82
N GLU A 178 1.33 -21.05 -10.05
CA GLU A 178 0.97 -22.27 -10.79
C GLU A 178 2.16 -23.21 -10.95
N ASN A 179 3.33 -22.68 -11.34
CA ASN A 179 4.55 -23.48 -11.49
C ASN A 179 5.01 -24.11 -10.17
N ILE A 180 4.92 -23.38 -9.04
CA ILE A 180 5.25 -23.92 -7.71
C ILE A 180 4.29 -25.06 -7.34
N MET A 181 2.99 -24.90 -7.61
CA MET A 181 1.98 -25.92 -7.33
C MET A 181 2.21 -27.18 -8.18
N LEU A 182 2.53 -27.02 -9.46
CA LEU A 182 2.87 -28.13 -10.35
C LEU A 182 4.16 -28.84 -9.92
N ALA A 183 5.20 -28.09 -9.56
CA ALA A 183 6.46 -28.65 -9.07
C ALA A 183 6.28 -29.41 -7.74
N GLY A 184 5.44 -28.91 -6.83
CA GLY A 184 5.13 -29.58 -5.56
C GLY A 184 4.33 -30.88 -5.72
N LEU A 185 3.53 -30.99 -6.78
CA LEU A 185 2.80 -32.22 -7.12
C LEU A 185 3.71 -33.29 -7.74
N GLY A 186 4.73 -32.89 -8.51
CA GLY A 186 5.67 -33.81 -9.17
C GLY A 186 6.76 -34.43 -8.28
N VAL A 187 6.79 -34.11 -6.98
CA VAL A 187 7.74 -34.67 -5.99
C VAL A 187 7.12 -35.84 -5.20
N ASN A 188 5.84 -36.15 -5.42
CA ASN A 188 5.11 -37.21 -4.72
C ASN A 188 4.89 -38.50 -5.55
N ASP A 189 5.57 -38.66 -6.69
CA ASP A 189 5.55 -39.86 -7.55
C ASP A 189 6.89 -40.62 -7.54
#